data_AF-A0A961NKY3-F1
#
_entry.id   AF-A0A961NKY3-F1
#
_cell.length_a   1.000
_cell.length_b   1.000
_cell.length_c   1.000
_cell.angle_alpha   90.00
_cell.angle_beta   90.00
_cell.angle_gamma   90.00
#
_symmetry.space_group_name_H-M   'P 1'
#
loop_
_entity.id
_entity.type
_entity.pdbx_description
1 polymer ?
#
loop_
_entity_poly.entity_id
_entity_poly.type
_entity_poly.pdbx_seq_one_letter_code
_entity_poly.pdbx_strand_id
1 'polypeptide(L)'
;SFLYHHFLNNCTIRVRDIIDREMGGRLKSYFENRPADGITFRSSSMDLMFSNPILWYGTNLIMGPAVDRPVSEWELMYLPLEFMRLMDEYRLAHPTDASTQQSSSVYVGPIETYLEYQHPPEEDGTVFNWVGMFLFEAIVIGVLFIWPALAPASPRARTAFRIGWLSWNLGAGFIGALLLVLWLGTNHDSMDNNLNILAYTPFHLFLPLIVWRVRKSFQNAPRVIVQLHAVLMFIPVVGLILSWLVPQYSWPFFLHAILIQFCIWLRLYRRYQHNDN
;
A
#
# COMPACT_ATOMS: atom_id res chain seq x y z
N SER A 1 -9.86 -19.18 21.49
CA SER A 1 -9.58 -17.76 21.14
C SER A 1 -9.90 -17.54 19.67
N PHE A 2 -10.29 -16.33 19.28
CA PHE A 2 -10.49 -15.96 17.88
C PHE A 2 -9.27 -15.20 17.38
N LEU A 3 -8.55 -15.77 16.42
CA LEU A 3 -7.53 -15.04 15.69
C LEU A 3 -8.22 -14.39 14.48
N TYR A 4 -8.32 -13.06 14.52
CA TYR A 4 -8.97 -12.28 13.47
C TYR A 4 -8.03 -12.13 12.27
N HIS A 5 -8.52 -12.48 11.07
CA HIS A 5 -7.84 -12.20 9.81
C HIS A 5 -8.80 -11.40 8.93
N HIS A 6 -8.43 -10.18 8.55
CA HIS A 6 -9.35 -9.24 7.90
C HIS A 6 -10.04 -9.81 6.64
N PHE A 7 -9.30 -10.50 5.78
CA PHE A 7 -9.81 -11.03 4.51
C PHE A 7 -10.30 -12.48 4.59
N LEU A 8 -9.87 -13.24 5.59
CA LEU A 8 -10.05 -14.70 5.62
C LEU A 8 -10.85 -15.20 6.83
N ASN A 9 -10.97 -14.40 7.89
CA ASN A 9 -11.64 -14.79 9.12
C ASN A 9 -12.08 -13.54 9.91
N ASN A 10 -13.06 -12.83 9.36
CA ASN A 10 -13.67 -11.66 9.96
C ASN A 10 -15.11 -11.94 10.43
N CYS A 11 -15.81 -10.92 10.94
CA CYS A 11 -17.18 -11.08 11.44
C CYS A 11 -18.16 -11.54 10.35
N THR A 12 -18.08 -10.99 9.14
CA THR A 12 -18.91 -11.37 7.99
C THR A 12 -18.66 -12.79 7.57
N ILE A 13 -17.39 -13.18 7.44
CA ILE A 13 -16.98 -14.54 7.06
C ILE A 13 -17.51 -15.56 8.06
N ARG A 14 -17.46 -15.27 9.36
CA ARG A 14 -18.00 -16.17 10.37
C ARG A 14 -19.50 -16.39 10.21
N VAL A 15 -20.25 -15.33 9.94
CA VAL A 15 -21.69 -15.42 9.69
C VAL A 15 -21.96 -16.20 8.41
N ARG A 16 -21.26 -15.89 7.32
CA ARG A 16 -21.33 -16.60 6.04
C ARG A 16 -21.06 -18.09 6.21
N ASP A 17 -19.98 -18.46 6.89
CA ASP A 17 -19.55 -19.86 7.06
C ASP A 17 -20.51 -20.65 7.95
N ILE A 18 -21.13 -20.01 8.97
CA ILE A 18 -22.20 -20.64 9.75
C ILE A 18 -23.41 -20.92 8.86
N ILE A 19 -23.86 -19.93 8.08
CA ILE A 19 -25.01 -20.08 7.19
C ILE A 19 -24.75 -21.16 6.13
N ASP A 20 -23.58 -21.14 5.49
CA ASP A 20 -23.22 -22.15 4.49
C ASP A 20 -23.19 -23.56 5.08
N ARG A 21 -22.66 -23.72 6.30
CA ARG A 21 -22.68 -25.00 7.01
C ARG A 21 -24.11 -25.50 7.27
N GLU A 22 -25.01 -24.64 7.75
CA GLU A 22 -26.41 -25.02 7.98
C GLU A 22 -27.16 -25.31 6.67
N MET A 23 -26.72 -24.73 5.55
CA MET A 23 -27.25 -25.02 4.22
C MET A 23 -26.53 -26.16 3.50
N GLY A 24 -25.67 -26.91 4.20
CA GLY A 24 -24.98 -28.09 3.66
C GLY A 24 -23.96 -27.77 2.57
N GLY A 25 -23.30 -26.60 2.63
CA GLY A 25 -22.24 -26.19 1.69
C GLY A 25 -22.74 -25.62 0.36
N ARG A 26 -24.04 -25.31 0.25
CA ARG A 26 -24.66 -24.87 -1.00
C ARG A 26 -24.23 -23.47 -1.45
N LEU A 27 -23.96 -22.55 -0.52
CA LEU A 27 -23.50 -21.21 -0.90
C LEU A 27 -22.08 -21.27 -1.44
N LYS A 28 -21.20 -21.97 -0.72
CA LYS A 28 -19.82 -22.13 -1.15
C LYS A 28 -19.76 -22.80 -2.52
N SER A 29 -20.52 -23.86 -2.73
CA SER A 29 -20.61 -24.55 -4.02
C SER A 29 -21.10 -23.63 -5.16
N TYR A 30 -22.00 -22.69 -4.85
CA TYR A 30 -22.53 -21.75 -5.84
C TYR A 30 -21.56 -20.62 -6.18
N PHE A 31 -20.85 -20.06 -5.19
CA PHE A 31 -20.05 -18.84 -5.34
C PHE A 31 -18.53 -19.04 -5.47
N GLU A 32 -17.96 -20.15 -5.01
CA GLU A 32 -16.50 -20.31 -4.92
C GLU A 32 -15.80 -20.28 -6.28
N ASN A 33 -16.47 -20.74 -7.34
CA ASN A 33 -15.95 -20.74 -8.70
C ASN A 33 -16.45 -19.57 -9.57
N ARG A 34 -17.24 -18.65 -9.01
CA ARG A 34 -17.75 -17.47 -9.72
C ARG A 34 -16.75 -16.32 -9.56
N PRO A 35 -16.16 -15.79 -10.64
CA PRO A 35 -15.19 -14.70 -10.55
C PRO A 35 -15.88 -13.40 -10.16
N ALA A 36 -15.24 -12.57 -9.34
CA ALA A 36 -15.70 -11.22 -9.02
C ALA A 36 -15.18 -10.19 -10.05
N ASP A 37 -15.28 -10.48 -11.34
CA ASP A 37 -14.91 -9.57 -12.44
C ASP A 37 -13.50 -8.93 -12.34
N GLY A 38 -12.53 -9.66 -11.81
CA GLY A 38 -11.14 -9.19 -11.67
C GLY A 38 -10.89 -8.33 -10.44
N ILE A 39 -11.88 -8.12 -9.57
CA ILE A 39 -11.72 -7.48 -8.26
C ILE A 39 -10.71 -8.29 -7.43
N THR A 40 -9.88 -7.57 -6.68
CA THR A 40 -8.93 -8.11 -5.71
C THR A 40 -9.33 -7.70 -4.29
N PHE A 41 -8.73 -8.33 -3.28
CA PHE A 41 -8.87 -7.85 -1.90
C PHE A 41 -8.37 -6.41 -1.75
N ARG A 42 -7.29 -6.04 -2.45
CA ARG A 42 -6.77 -4.67 -2.45
C ARG A 42 -7.75 -3.68 -3.08
N SER A 43 -8.22 -3.94 -4.30
CA SER A 43 -9.06 -2.97 -5.02
C SER A 43 -10.36 -2.72 -4.24
N SER A 44 -11.04 -3.78 -3.80
CA SER A 44 -12.25 -3.66 -3.00
C SER A 44 -12.05 -2.92 -1.66
N SER A 45 -10.87 -3.05 -1.03
CA SER A 45 -10.53 -2.26 0.17
C SER A 45 -10.25 -0.80 -0.16
N MET A 46 -9.58 -0.53 -1.28
CA MET A 46 -9.20 0.82 -1.71
C MET A 46 -10.40 1.66 -2.12
N ASP A 47 -11.42 1.06 -2.70
CA ASP A 47 -12.67 1.74 -3.07
C ASP A 47 -13.38 2.30 -1.82
N LEU A 48 -13.35 1.55 -0.71
CA LEU A 48 -13.91 1.98 0.57
C LEU A 48 -13.07 3.07 1.26
N MET A 49 -11.78 3.18 0.93
CA MET A 49 -10.85 4.13 1.54
C MET A 49 -10.60 5.38 0.68
N PHE A 50 -11.23 5.48 -0.49
CA PHE A 50 -10.95 6.52 -1.49
C PHE A 50 -11.02 7.95 -0.94
N SER A 51 -11.99 8.23 -0.06
CA SER A 51 -12.19 9.56 0.52
C SER A 51 -11.16 9.94 1.59
N ASN A 52 -10.32 9.01 2.04
CA ASN A 52 -9.26 9.27 3.00
C ASN A 52 -7.89 8.96 2.38
N PRO A 53 -7.23 9.97 1.76
CA PRO A 53 -5.98 9.76 1.06
C PRO A 53 -4.85 9.21 1.93
N ILE A 54 -4.81 9.57 3.21
CA ILE A 54 -3.78 9.11 4.15
C ILE A 54 -3.96 7.62 4.43
N LEU A 55 -5.21 7.21 4.72
CA LEU A 55 -5.52 5.81 4.96
C LEU A 55 -5.33 4.98 3.69
N TRP A 56 -5.77 5.49 2.54
CA TRP A 56 -5.60 4.84 1.25
C TRP A 56 -4.13 4.58 0.93
N TYR A 57 -3.28 5.61 1.05
CA TYR A 57 -1.84 5.51 0.79
C TYR A 57 -1.16 4.58 1.79
N GLY A 58 -1.45 4.76 3.09
CA GLY A 58 -0.85 3.96 4.16
C GLY A 58 -1.21 2.47 4.06
N THR A 59 -2.47 2.16 3.73
CA THR A 59 -2.91 0.77 3.57
C THR A 59 -2.28 0.15 2.32
N ASN A 60 -2.20 0.89 1.20
CA ASN A 60 -1.49 0.42 0.01
C ASN A 60 -0.02 0.10 0.29
N LEU A 61 0.63 0.93 1.11
CA LEU A 61 2.03 0.76 1.47
C LEU A 61 2.28 -0.52 2.29
N ILE A 62 1.39 -0.86 3.23
CA ILE A 62 1.60 -1.99 4.15
C ILE A 62 1.09 -3.34 3.64
N MET A 63 0.14 -3.35 2.70
CA MET A 63 -0.38 -4.60 2.13
C MET A 63 0.60 -5.24 1.15
N GLY A 64 0.82 -6.55 1.30
CA GLY A 64 1.66 -7.39 0.46
C GLY A 64 0.95 -7.99 -0.76
N PRO A 65 1.60 -8.90 -1.50
CA PRO A 65 1.06 -9.48 -2.74
C PRO A 65 -0.16 -10.40 -2.53
N ALA A 66 -0.37 -10.93 -1.32
CA ALA A 66 -1.45 -11.87 -1.05
C ALA A 66 -2.85 -11.29 -1.32
N VAL A 67 -2.99 -9.96 -1.29
CA VAL A 67 -4.25 -9.24 -1.53
C VAL A 67 -4.42 -8.74 -2.97
N ASP A 68 -3.43 -8.96 -3.84
CA ASP A 68 -3.41 -8.46 -5.22
C ASP A 68 -3.87 -9.50 -6.25
N ARG A 69 -4.26 -10.69 -5.80
CA ARG A 69 -4.88 -11.69 -6.69
C ARG A 69 -6.37 -11.41 -6.89
N PRO A 70 -6.93 -11.78 -8.06
CA PRO A 70 -8.37 -11.81 -8.26
C PRO A 70 -9.04 -12.71 -7.21
N VAL A 71 -10.22 -12.28 -6.76
CA VAL A 71 -11.04 -13.03 -5.81
C VAL A 71 -12.28 -13.62 -6.48
N SER A 72 -12.82 -14.70 -5.92
CA SER A 72 -14.16 -15.17 -6.27
C SER A 72 -15.23 -14.35 -5.55
N GLU A 73 -16.48 -14.44 -5.99
CA GLU A 73 -17.61 -13.84 -5.28
C GLU A 73 -17.72 -14.39 -3.85
N TRP A 74 -17.41 -15.68 -3.64
CA TRP A 74 -17.35 -16.26 -2.29
C TRP A 74 -16.35 -15.53 -1.39
N GLU A 75 -15.16 -15.25 -1.90
CA GLU A 75 -14.12 -14.52 -1.16
C GLU A 75 -14.47 -13.05 -0.96
N LEU A 76 -15.14 -12.43 -1.93
CA LEU A 76 -15.61 -11.04 -1.87
C LEU A 76 -16.62 -10.82 -0.73
N MET A 77 -17.35 -11.86 -0.30
CA MET A 77 -18.23 -11.83 0.87
C MET A 77 -17.51 -11.50 2.21
N TYR A 78 -16.19 -11.30 2.23
CA TYR A 78 -15.54 -10.70 3.39
C TYR A 78 -16.09 -9.29 3.71
N LEU A 79 -16.58 -8.58 2.69
CA LEU A 79 -17.27 -7.31 2.84
C LEU A 79 -18.75 -7.52 3.20
N PRO A 80 -19.27 -6.87 4.26
CA PRO A 80 -20.67 -7.01 4.66
C PRO A 80 -21.66 -6.70 3.53
N LEU A 81 -21.44 -5.62 2.77
CA LEU A 81 -22.34 -5.19 1.69
C LEU A 81 -22.36 -6.19 0.52
N GLU A 82 -21.21 -6.75 0.16
CA GLU A 82 -21.13 -7.77 -0.89
C GLU A 82 -21.75 -9.09 -0.42
N PHE A 83 -21.54 -9.48 0.84
CA PHE A 83 -22.23 -10.63 1.42
C PHE A 83 -23.75 -10.47 1.36
N MET A 84 -24.28 -9.31 1.75
CA MET A 84 -25.70 -8.98 1.66
C MET A 84 -26.21 -9.09 0.21
N ARG A 85 -25.55 -8.40 -0.72
CA ARG A 85 -25.92 -8.39 -2.16
C ARG A 85 -25.95 -9.81 -2.76
N LEU A 86 -24.91 -10.60 -2.51
CA LEU A 86 -24.79 -11.96 -3.06
C LEU A 86 -25.80 -12.93 -2.41
N MET A 87 -26.14 -12.73 -1.13
CA MET A 87 -27.21 -13.52 -0.48
C MET A 87 -28.58 -13.22 -1.09
N ASP A 88 -28.88 -11.96 -1.39
CA ASP A 88 -30.11 -11.59 -2.09
C ASP A 88 -30.15 -12.16 -3.52
N GLU A 89 -29.03 -12.14 -4.23
CA GLU A 89 -28.90 -12.79 -5.54
C GLU A 89 -29.17 -14.30 -5.45
N TYR A 90 -28.54 -15.00 -4.50
CA TYR A 90 -28.74 -16.43 -4.30
C TYR A 90 -30.21 -16.79 -4.08
N ARG A 91 -30.90 -16.00 -3.23
CA ARG A 91 -32.33 -16.17 -2.94
C ARG A 91 -33.19 -16.00 -4.19
N LEU A 92 -32.92 -14.97 -5.00
CA LEU A 92 -33.66 -14.72 -6.23
C LEU A 92 -33.48 -15.84 -7.26
N ALA A 93 -32.30 -16.45 -7.31
CA ALA A 93 -32.01 -17.58 -8.18
C ALA A 93 -32.61 -18.92 -7.69
N HIS A 94 -32.97 -19.03 -6.41
CA HIS A 94 -33.48 -20.27 -5.79
C HIS A 94 -34.81 -20.02 -5.05
N PRO A 95 -35.90 -19.70 -5.77
CA PRO A 95 -37.19 -19.46 -5.14
C PRO A 95 -37.74 -20.75 -4.50
N THR A 96 -37.95 -20.73 -3.19
CA THR A 96 -38.74 -21.75 -2.49
C THR A 96 -40.21 -21.36 -2.60
N ASP A 97 -41.01 -22.06 -3.42
CA ASP A 97 -42.44 -21.86 -3.70
C ASP A 97 -42.91 -20.43 -4.08
N ALA A 98 -43.80 -20.36 -5.07
CA ALA A 98 -44.30 -19.10 -5.65
C ALA A 98 -45.00 -18.16 -4.65
N SER A 99 -45.46 -18.66 -3.50
CA SER A 99 -46.06 -17.84 -2.42
C SER A 99 -45.05 -17.04 -1.59
N THR A 100 -43.77 -17.39 -1.66
CA THR A 100 -42.70 -16.84 -0.80
C THR A 100 -41.89 -15.74 -1.50
N GLN A 101 -42.20 -15.47 -2.76
CA GLN A 101 -41.57 -14.41 -3.56
C GLN A 101 -41.83 -12.99 -3.01
N GLN A 102 -42.90 -12.81 -2.23
CA GLN A 102 -43.41 -11.47 -1.91
C GLN A 102 -43.04 -10.94 -0.50
N SER A 103 -42.49 -11.74 0.43
CA SER A 103 -42.34 -11.23 1.81
C SER A 103 -41.30 -11.90 2.72
N SER A 104 -40.15 -12.32 2.19
CA SER A 104 -39.09 -12.85 3.05
C SER A 104 -37.74 -12.35 2.58
N SER A 105 -37.36 -11.19 3.12
CA SER A 105 -35.98 -10.73 3.12
C SER A 105 -35.06 -11.83 3.68
N VAL A 106 -33.84 -11.98 3.14
CA VAL A 106 -32.81 -12.80 3.83
C VAL A 106 -32.52 -12.22 5.22
N TYR A 107 -32.76 -10.92 5.38
CA TYR A 107 -32.56 -10.20 6.62
C TYR A 107 -33.70 -10.44 7.60
N VAL A 108 -33.34 -10.50 8.88
CA VAL A 108 -34.25 -10.69 10.02
C VAL A 108 -35.22 -9.49 10.19
N GLY A 109 -35.01 -8.39 9.46
CA GLY A 109 -35.84 -7.18 9.47
C GLY A 109 -35.66 -6.31 8.22
N PRO A 110 -36.32 -5.14 8.16
CA PRO A 110 -36.15 -4.18 7.07
C PRO A 110 -34.72 -3.61 7.05
N ILE A 111 -34.23 -3.25 5.86
CA ILE A 111 -32.99 -2.50 5.72
C ILE A 111 -33.29 -1.04 6.07
N GLU A 112 -32.62 -0.53 7.09
CA GLU A 112 -32.66 0.89 7.46
C GLU A 112 -31.31 1.54 7.11
N THR A 113 -31.34 2.50 6.19
CA THR A 113 -30.16 3.30 5.83
C THR A 113 -30.10 4.54 6.70
N TYR A 114 -29.20 4.56 7.67
CA TYR A 114 -29.00 5.74 8.54
C TYR A 114 -28.10 6.81 7.89
N LEU A 115 -27.17 6.37 7.05
CA LEU A 115 -26.20 7.21 6.36
C LEU A 115 -26.04 6.66 4.95
N GLU A 116 -26.50 7.43 3.96
CA GLU A 116 -26.25 7.13 2.56
C GLU A 116 -24.94 7.80 2.17
N TYR A 117 -23.89 6.98 2.02
CA TYR A 117 -22.63 7.46 1.51
C TYR A 117 -22.75 7.58 -0.01
N GLN A 118 -22.77 8.81 -0.52
CA GLN A 118 -22.66 9.03 -1.95
C GLN A 118 -21.24 8.66 -2.37
N HIS A 119 -21.10 7.48 -2.99
CA HIS A 119 -19.92 7.22 -3.79
C HIS A 119 -19.77 8.40 -4.77
N PRO A 120 -18.58 9.02 -4.88
CA PRO A 120 -18.34 9.91 -6.01
C PRO A 120 -18.75 9.13 -7.27
N PRO A 121 -19.42 9.77 -8.24
CA PRO A 121 -19.99 9.08 -9.39
C PRO A 121 -18.94 8.14 -10.00
N GLU A 122 -19.38 7.00 -10.50
CA GLU A 122 -18.60 6.05 -11.31
C GLU A 122 -18.14 6.74 -12.61
N GLU A 123 -17.38 7.83 -12.52
CA GLU A 123 -16.64 8.38 -13.62
C GLU A 123 -15.39 7.51 -13.76
N ASP A 124 -15.47 6.56 -14.69
CA ASP A 124 -14.37 5.85 -15.33
C ASP A 124 -13.13 5.62 -14.46
N GLY A 125 -13.28 4.75 -13.45
CA GLY A 125 -12.19 4.36 -12.56
C GLY A 125 -11.65 5.57 -11.79
N THR A 126 -12.14 5.79 -10.58
CA THR A 126 -11.66 6.85 -9.68
C THR A 126 -10.19 6.61 -9.35
N VAL A 127 -9.32 7.07 -10.25
CA VAL A 127 -7.88 7.18 -10.07
C VAL A 127 -7.74 8.10 -8.86
N PHE A 128 -7.44 7.51 -7.68
CA PHE A 128 -6.86 8.24 -6.54
C PHE A 128 -6.00 9.35 -7.12
N ASN A 129 -6.12 10.61 -6.69
CA ASN A 129 -5.52 11.77 -7.39
C ASN A 129 -3.98 11.71 -7.39
N TRP A 130 -3.45 10.80 -8.20
CA TRP A 130 -2.06 10.45 -8.38
C TRP A 130 -1.36 11.66 -8.95
N VAL A 131 -2.04 12.43 -9.82
CA VAL A 131 -1.55 13.71 -10.32
C VAL A 131 -1.26 14.67 -9.18
N GLY A 132 -2.22 14.91 -8.28
CA GLY A 132 -2.05 15.79 -7.13
C GLY A 132 -0.93 15.31 -6.19
N MET A 133 -0.86 14.00 -5.92
CA MET A 133 0.20 13.42 -5.09
C MET A 133 1.57 13.53 -5.76
N PHE A 134 1.71 13.17 -7.04
CA PHE A 134 2.96 13.28 -7.79
C PHE A 134 3.39 14.74 -7.98
N LEU A 135 2.46 15.68 -8.11
CA LEU A 135 2.78 17.12 -8.13
C LEU A 135 3.34 17.59 -6.78
N PHE A 136 2.69 17.18 -5.68
CA PHE A 136 3.19 17.48 -4.34
C PHE A 136 4.59 16.88 -4.12
N GLU A 137 4.78 15.61 -4.49
CA GLU A 137 6.07 14.93 -4.44
C GLU A 137 7.12 15.64 -5.30
N ALA A 138 6.78 16.03 -6.53
CA ALA A 138 7.67 16.76 -7.42
C ALA A 138 8.10 18.12 -6.84
N ILE A 139 7.20 18.84 -6.16
CA ILE A 139 7.53 20.08 -5.45
C ILE A 139 8.48 19.81 -4.30
N VAL A 140 8.19 18.81 -3.46
CA VAL A 140 9.05 18.41 -2.33
C VAL A 140 10.43 18.02 -2.83
N ILE A 141 10.51 17.21 -3.88
CA ILE A 141 11.77 16.78 -4.49
C ILE A 141 12.51 17.97 -5.11
N GLY A 142 11.78 18.84 -5.78
CA GLY A 142 12.26 20.10 -6.35
C GLY A 142 12.94 20.99 -5.31
N VAL A 143 12.27 21.22 -4.18
CA VAL A 143 12.74 22.10 -3.11
C VAL A 143 13.85 21.46 -2.27
N LEU A 144 13.74 20.17 -1.93
CA LEU A 144 14.65 19.52 -0.98
C LEU A 144 15.88 18.90 -1.64
N PHE A 145 15.82 18.52 -2.91
CA PHE A 145 16.92 17.79 -3.56
C PHE A 145 17.42 18.46 -4.85
N ILE A 146 16.53 18.87 -5.75
CA ILE A 146 16.93 19.44 -7.06
C ILE A 146 17.50 20.86 -6.89
N TRP A 147 16.76 21.77 -6.24
CA TRP A 147 17.21 23.14 -6.01
C TRP A 147 18.55 23.20 -5.26
N PRO A 148 18.75 22.42 -4.17
CA PRO A 148 20.05 22.37 -3.51
C PRO A 148 21.21 21.78 -4.31
N ALA A 149 20.91 21.00 -5.34
CA ALA A 149 21.90 20.51 -6.31
C ALA A 149 22.27 21.57 -7.35
N LEU A 150 21.36 22.48 -7.69
CA LEU A 150 21.60 23.57 -8.63
C LEU A 150 22.20 24.82 -7.97
N ALA A 151 21.93 25.07 -6.68
CA ALA A 151 22.42 26.23 -5.93
C ALA A 151 23.38 25.86 -4.77
N PRO A 152 24.50 25.13 -5.02
CA PRO A 152 25.30 24.50 -3.97
C PRO A 152 25.99 25.48 -3.00
N ALA A 153 26.19 26.74 -3.42
CA ALA A 153 26.87 27.77 -2.63
C ALA A 153 26.00 28.42 -1.54
N SER A 154 24.66 28.29 -1.62
CA SER A 154 23.75 28.92 -0.66
C SER A 154 23.67 28.17 0.69
N PRO A 155 23.82 28.84 1.85
CA PRO A 155 23.59 28.22 3.15
C PRO A 155 22.19 27.61 3.29
N ARG A 156 21.16 28.29 2.75
CA ARG A 156 19.77 27.82 2.78
C ARG A 156 19.61 26.51 1.99
N ALA A 157 20.19 26.45 0.80
CA ALA A 157 20.21 25.24 -0.03
C ALA A 157 20.88 24.06 0.69
N ARG A 158 22.03 24.31 1.35
CA ARG A 158 22.71 23.26 2.14
C ARG A 158 21.86 22.75 3.31
N THR A 159 21.17 23.65 4.00
CA THR A 159 20.28 23.28 5.11
C THR A 159 19.06 22.51 4.59
N ALA A 160 18.41 22.97 3.53
CA ALA A 160 17.27 22.27 2.90
C ALA A 160 17.65 20.85 2.48
N PHE A 161 18.81 20.66 1.84
CA PHE A 161 19.30 19.33 1.48
C PHE A 161 19.53 18.44 2.70
N ARG A 162 20.13 18.97 3.78
CA ARG A 162 20.37 18.19 5.01
C ARG A 162 19.05 17.76 5.66
N ILE A 163 18.06 18.65 5.70
CA ILE A 163 16.73 18.34 6.20
C ILE A 163 16.10 17.25 5.33
N GLY A 164 16.04 17.45 4.00
CA GLY A 164 15.48 16.46 3.09
C GLY A 164 16.17 15.10 3.17
N TRP A 165 17.51 15.09 3.21
CA TRP A 165 18.31 13.88 3.37
C TRP A 165 18.00 13.15 4.68
N LEU A 166 17.94 13.89 5.80
CA LEU A 166 17.67 13.30 7.10
C LEU A 166 16.23 12.79 7.18
N SER A 167 15.25 13.60 6.77
CA SER A 167 13.83 13.24 6.74
C SER A 167 13.58 12.01 5.88
N TRP A 168 14.20 11.93 4.70
CA TRP A 168 14.09 10.76 3.83
C TRP A 168 14.66 9.50 4.49
N ASN A 169 15.90 9.54 4.97
CA ASN A 169 16.53 8.33 5.53
C ASN A 169 15.87 7.87 6.84
N LEU A 170 15.38 8.79 7.66
CA LEU A 170 14.59 8.42 8.83
C LEU A 170 13.22 7.88 8.41
N GLY A 171 12.49 8.61 7.56
CA GLY A 171 11.14 8.22 7.12
C GLY A 171 11.13 6.87 6.40
N ALA A 172 11.94 6.71 5.36
CA ALA A 172 12.09 5.45 4.64
C ALA A 172 12.56 4.33 5.58
N GLY A 173 13.55 4.60 6.43
CA GLY A 173 14.05 3.61 7.37
C GLY A 173 13.03 3.15 8.40
N PHE A 174 12.20 4.06 8.93
CA PHE A 174 11.11 3.71 9.85
C PHE A 174 9.99 2.96 9.15
N ILE A 175 9.63 3.35 7.92
CA ILE A 175 8.68 2.59 7.09
C ILE A 175 9.21 1.17 6.86
N GLY A 176 10.47 1.01 6.49
CA GLY A 176 11.08 -0.31 6.33
C GLY A 176 11.08 -1.17 7.57
N ALA A 177 11.41 -0.56 8.71
CA ALA A 177 11.36 -1.24 10.00
C ALA A 177 9.93 -1.66 10.36
N LEU A 178 8.94 -0.80 10.09
CA LEU A 178 7.52 -1.14 10.25
C LEU A 178 7.13 -2.31 9.36
N LEU A 179 7.44 -2.27 8.07
CA LEU A 179 7.16 -3.37 7.13
C LEU A 179 7.83 -4.68 7.55
N LEU A 180 9.06 -4.61 8.06
CA LEU A 180 9.78 -5.78 8.58
C LEU A 180 9.09 -6.36 9.82
N VAL A 181 8.61 -5.51 10.74
CA VAL A 181 7.83 -5.94 11.91
C VAL A 181 6.48 -6.54 11.49
N LEU A 182 5.79 -5.92 10.55
CA LEU A 182 4.52 -6.45 10.05
C LEU A 182 4.70 -7.84 9.44
N TRP A 183 5.76 -8.03 8.66
CA TRP A 183 6.08 -9.30 8.02
C TRP A 183 6.59 -10.38 8.99
N LEU A 184 7.55 -10.07 9.88
CA LEU A 184 8.20 -11.10 10.72
C LEU A 184 7.68 -11.16 12.15
N GLY A 185 6.99 -10.13 12.60
CA GLY A 185 6.60 -9.92 14.00
C GLY A 185 5.10 -9.93 14.25
N THR A 186 4.26 -10.14 13.23
CA THR A 186 2.80 -10.19 13.37
C THR A 186 2.17 -11.35 12.60
N ASN A 187 0.93 -11.71 12.93
CA ASN A 187 0.14 -12.71 12.19
C ASN A 187 -0.73 -12.04 11.09
N HIS A 188 -0.25 -10.95 10.49
CA HIS A 188 -0.96 -10.25 9.42
C HIS A 188 -0.54 -10.80 8.06
N ASP A 189 -1.07 -11.97 7.67
CA ASP A 189 -0.72 -12.66 6.41
C ASP A 189 -0.90 -11.77 5.17
N SER A 190 -1.81 -10.80 5.23
CA SER A 190 -2.05 -9.81 4.16
C SER A 190 -0.92 -8.80 3.96
N MET A 191 0.03 -8.73 4.89
CA MET A 191 1.17 -7.81 4.88
C MET A 191 2.52 -8.53 4.65
N ASP A 192 2.48 -9.88 4.57
CA ASP A 192 3.67 -10.70 4.35
C ASP A 192 4.26 -10.51 2.96
N ASN A 193 5.56 -10.79 2.82
CA ASN A 193 6.29 -10.73 1.54
C ASN A 193 6.12 -9.38 0.80
N ASN A 194 5.85 -8.30 1.53
CA ASN A 194 5.58 -6.99 0.96
C ASN A 194 6.85 -6.38 0.32
N LEU A 195 6.83 -6.26 -1.01
CA LEU A 195 7.94 -5.74 -1.80
C LEU A 195 8.28 -4.28 -1.53
N ASN A 196 7.36 -3.49 -0.95
CA ASN A 196 7.62 -2.09 -0.59
C ASN A 196 8.77 -1.94 0.42
N ILE A 197 9.15 -3.03 1.12
CA ILE A 197 10.36 -3.04 1.96
C ILE A 197 11.63 -2.76 1.15
N LEU A 198 11.65 -3.06 -0.16
CA LEU A 198 12.76 -2.74 -1.05
C LEU A 198 12.77 -1.25 -1.45
N ALA A 199 11.61 -0.59 -1.47
CA ALA A 199 11.52 0.86 -1.69
C ALA A 199 11.97 1.65 -0.46
N TYR A 200 11.66 1.13 0.73
CA TYR A 200 11.87 1.81 2.00
C TYR A 200 12.71 0.95 2.95
N THR A 201 13.83 0.38 2.49
CA THR A 201 14.60 -0.58 3.31
C THR A 201 15.01 -0.04 4.70
N PRO A 202 14.95 -0.85 5.78
CA PRO A 202 15.36 -0.40 7.12
C PRO A 202 16.83 0.05 7.18
N PHE A 203 17.66 -0.34 6.21
CA PHE A 203 19.05 0.09 6.10
C PHE A 203 19.24 1.60 5.93
N HIS A 204 18.20 2.33 5.52
CA HIS A 204 18.20 3.80 5.53
C HIS A 204 18.51 4.39 6.92
N LEU A 205 18.11 3.73 8.02
CA LEU A 205 18.39 4.19 9.38
C LEU A 205 19.89 4.21 9.71
N PHE A 206 20.70 3.37 9.06
CA PHE A 206 22.13 3.31 9.33
C PHE A 206 22.88 4.54 8.82
N LEU A 207 22.39 5.22 7.79
CA LEU A 207 23.08 6.36 7.19
C LEU A 207 23.20 7.57 8.14
N PRO A 208 22.11 8.09 8.74
CA PRO A 208 22.21 9.12 9.78
C PRO A 208 23.12 8.72 10.94
N LEU A 209 23.05 7.44 11.37
CA LEU A 209 23.88 6.93 12.47
C LEU A 209 25.37 6.91 12.13
N ILE A 210 25.73 6.48 10.91
CA ILE A 210 27.12 6.50 10.42
C ILE A 210 27.64 7.93 10.34
N VAL A 211 26.87 8.86 9.76
CA VAL A 211 27.28 10.27 9.66
C VAL A 211 27.47 10.88 11.06
N TRP A 212 26.57 10.60 11.99
CA TRP A 212 26.68 11.06 13.38
C TRP A 212 27.92 10.49 14.08
N ARG A 213 28.19 9.18 13.97
CA ARG A 213 29.34 8.53 14.63
C ARG A 213 30.69 8.96 14.07
N VAL A 214 30.80 9.05 12.75
CA VAL A 214 32.08 9.36 12.09
C VAL A 214 32.46 10.83 12.28
N ARG A 215 31.54 11.67 12.80
CA ARG A 215 31.68 13.13 13.02
C ARG A 215 32.23 13.91 11.82
N LYS A 216 32.34 13.26 10.65
CA LYS A 216 32.74 13.90 9.42
C LYS A 216 31.63 14.86 9.07
N SER A 217 32.01 16.12 8.86
CA SER A 217 31.09 17.07 8.30
C SER A 217 30.53 16.46 7.02
N PHE A 218 29.20 16.37 6.93
CA PHE A 218 28.47 16.03 5.70
C PHE A 218 28.89 16.96 4.53
N GLN A 219 29.66 18.02 4.83
CA GLN A 219 30.35 18.85 3.87
C GLN A 219 31.39 18.14 3.01
N ASN A 220 31.96 17.01 3.44
CA ASN A 220 33.03 16.37 2.69
C ASN A 220 32.55 15.20 1.83
N ALA A 221 31.26 14.83 1.91
CA ALA A 221 30.63 13.74 1.15
C ALA A 221 31.58 12.52 0.99
N PRO A 222 32.01 11.88 2.10
CA PRO A 222 33.04 10.85 2.04
C PRO A 222 32.62 9.73 1.08
N ARG A 223 33.58 9.20 0.32
CA ARG A 223 33.36 8.15 -0.71
C ARG A 223 32.42 7.03 -0.25
N VAL A 224 32.55 6.57 1.00
CA VAL A 224 31.69 5.54 1.60
C VAL A 224 30.22 5.94 1.60
N ILE A 225 29.86 7.18 1.96
CA ILE A 225 28.46 7.64 1.98
C ILE A 225 27.89 7.72 0.55
N VAL A 226 28.69 8.16 -0.41
CA VAL A 226 28.30 8.20 -1.83
C VAL A 226 28.04 6.78 -2.35
N GLN A 227 28.93 5.83 -2.02
CA GLN A 227 28.77 4.42 -2.39
C GLN A 227 27.54 3.78 -1.73
N LEU A 228 27.29 4.04 -0.44
CA LEU A 228 26.10 3.51 0.25
C LEU A 228 24.80 4.04 -0.37
N HIS A 229 24.74 5.32 -0.74
CA HIS A 229 23.59 5.86 -1.47
C HIS A 229 23.44 5.24 -2.85
N ALA A 230 24.55 4.94 -3.54
CA ALA A 230 24.50 4.21 -4.80
C ALA A 230 23.85 2.82 -4.59
N VAL A 231 24.26 2.07 -3.57
CA VAL A 231 23.67 0.77 -3.23
C VAL A 231 22.17 0.90 -2.92
N LEU A 232 21.79 1.82 -2.03
CA LEU A 232 20.38 2.00 -1.65
C LEU A 232 19.51 2.52 -2.80
N MET A 233 20.09 3.13 -3.84
CA MET A 233 19.39 3.50 -5.07
C MET A 233 19.11 2.29 -5.96
N PHE A 234 19.97 1.26 -5.95
CA PHE A 234 19.78 0.04 -6.76
C PHE A 234 18.73 -0.91 -6.16
N ILE A 235 18.53 -0.93 -4.85
CA ILE A 235 17.53 -1.78 -4.19
C ILE A 235 16.10 -1.58 -4.74
N PRO A 236 15.55 -0.35 -4.83
CA PRO A 236 14.21 -0.17 -5.39
C PRO A 236 14.14 -0.46 -6.90
N VAL A 237 15.25 -0.37 -7.64
CA VAL A 237 15.31 -0.81 -9.06
C VAL A 237 15.12 -2.33 -9.15
N VAL A 238 15.78 -3.09 -8.26
CA VAL A 238 15.57 -4.54 -8.15
C VAL A 238 14.11 -4.83 -7.76
N GLY A 239 13.56 -4.08 -6.80
CA GLY A 239 12.16 -4.20 -6.41
C GLY A 239 11.19 -3.95 -7.56
N LEU A 240 11.44 -2.93 -8.38
CA LEU A 240 10.64 -2.64 -9.58
C LEU A 240 10.71 -3.76 -10.62
N ILE A 241 11.86 -4.43 -10.77
CA ILE A 241 11.97 -5.62 -11.63
C ILE A 241 11.20 -6.79 -11.03
N LEU A 242 11.31 -7.02 -9.72
CA LEU A 242 10.61 -8.09 -9.02
C LEU A 242 9.08 -7.90 -9.03
N SER A 243 8.56 -6.67 -9.07
CA SER A 243 7.11 -6.44 -9.18
C SER A 243 6.50 -6.93 -10.50
N TRP A 244 7.31 -7.26 -11.51
CA TRP A 244 6.82 -7.95 -12.71
C TRP A 244 6.65 -9.46 -12.50
N LEU A 245 7.36 -10.05 -11.53
CA LEU A 245 7.30 -11.48 -11.20
C LEU A 245 6.29 -11.78 -10.09
N VAL A 246 6.16 -10.86 -9.15
CA VAL A 246 5.25 -10.93 -8.03
C VAL A 246 4.22 -9.82 -8.23
N PRO A 247 2.96 -10.15 -8.57
CA PRO A 247 1.94 -9.16 -8.85
C PRO A 247 1.54 -8.48 -7.54
N GLN A 248 2.27 -7.44 -7.16
CA GLN A 248 1.94 -6.54 -6.06
C GLN A 248 1.80 -5.13 -6.62
N TYR A 249 0.78 -4.40 -6.15
CA TYR A 249 0.66 -2.98 -6.44
C TYR A 249 1.74 -2.16 -5.70
N SER A 250 2.95 -2.11 -6.27
CA SER A 250 4.15 -1.51 -5.64
C SER A 250 4.93 -0.53 -6.51
N TRP A 251 4.68 -0.49 -7.82
CA TRP A 251 5.46 0.32 -8.75
C TRP A 251 5.53 1.82 -8.40
N PRO A 252 4.49 2.49 -7.85
CA PRO A 252 4.58 3.91 -7.53
C PRO A 252 5.62 4.18 -6.43
N PHE A 253 5.68 3.31 -5.42
CA PHE A 253 6.63 3.42 -4.31
C PHE A 253 8.08 3.25 -4.78
N PHE A 254 8.31 2.35 -5.74
CA PHE A 254 9.65 2.19 -6.33
C PHE A 254 10.10 3.40 -7.14
N LEU A 255 9.23 3.94 -7.99
CA LEU A 255 9.57 5.14 -8.77
C LEU A 255 9.87 6.33 -7.85
N HIS A 256 9.08 6.51 -6.81
CA HIS A 256 9.30 7.53 -5.78
C HIS A 256 10.67 7.36 -5.10
N ALA A 257 10.97 6.16 -4.62
CA ALA A 257 12.24 5.87 -3.94
C ALA A 257 13.45 6.04 -4.88
N ILE A 258 13.37 5.57 -6.12
CA ILE A 258 14.43 5.72 -7.12
C ILE A 258 14.74 7.20 -7.37
N LEU A 259 13.70 8.02 -7.59
CA LEU A 259 13.87 9.43 -7.91
C LEU A 259 14.55 10.20 -6.77
N ILE A 260 14.09 10.02 -5.53
CA ILE A 260 14.69 10.70 -4.37
C ILE A 260 16.13 10.25 -4.15
N GLN A 261 16.38 8.94 -4.22
CA GLN A 261 17.71 8.37 -4.03
C GLN A 261 18.70 8.83 -5.11
N PHE A 262 18.24 8.91 -6.36
CA PHE A 262 19.04 9.45 -7.46
C PHE A 262 19.41 10.91 -7.22
N CYS A 263 18.47 11.76 -6.80
CA CYS A 263 18.77 13.16 -6.51
C CYS A 263 19.76 13.32 -5.33
N ILE A 264 19.61 12.52 -4.27
CA ILE A 264 20.54 12.49 -3.14
C ILE A 264 21.94 12.05 -3.61
N TRP A 265 22.02 10.94 -4.33
CA TRP A 265 23.27 10.38 -4.82
C TRP A 265 23.99 11.37 -5.74
N LEU A 266 23.30 11.96 -6.71
CA LEU A 266 23.86 12.94 -7.64
C LEU A 266 24.46 14.14 -6.90
N ARG A 267 23.77 14.65 -5.88
CA ARG A 267 24.25 15.77 -5.06
C ARG A 267 25.54 15.42 -4.30
N LEU A 268 25.59 14.23 -3.73
CA LEU A 268 26.74 13.72 -2.98
C LEU A 268 27.92 13.45 -3.91
N TYR A 269 27.66 12.85 -5.07
CA TYR A 269 28.67 12.51 -6.08
C TYR A 269 29.36 13.74 -6.65
N ARG A 270 28.60 14.77 -7.07
CA ARG A 270 29.17 16.06 -7.54
C ARG A 270 30.06 16.71 -6.48
N ARG A 271 29.67 16.59 -5.21
CA ARG A 271 30.43 17.16 -4.10
C ARG A 271 31.70 16.39 -3.80
N TYR A 272 31.64 15.06 -3.90
CA TYR A 272 32.81 14.19 -3.78
C TYR A 272 33.85 14.52 -4.87
N GLN A 273 33.43 14.65 -6.13
CA GLN A 273 34.32 15.05 -7.23
C GLN A 273 34.98 16.42 -7.01
N HIS A 274 34.26 17.40 -6.46
CA HIS A 274 34.82 18.72 -6.15
C HIS A 274 35.84 18.73 -5.01
N ASN A 275 35.82 17.74 -4.11
CA ASN A 275 36.76 17.67 -2.98
C ASN A 275 38.02 16.86 -3.32
N ASP A 276 37.96 16.00 -4.35
CA ASP A 276 39.09 15.18 -4.82
C ASP A 276 39.94 15.90 -5.89
N ASN A 277 39.43 17.00 -6.47
CA ASN A 277 40.15 17.92 -7.38
C ASN A 277 40.69 19.14 -6.61
#